data_AF-A0A944XR51-F1
#
_entry.id   AF-A0A944XR51-F1
#
_cell.length_a   1.000
_cell.length_b   1.000
_cell.length_c   1.000
_cell.angle_alpha   90.00
_cell.angle_beta   90.00
_cell.angle_gamma   90.00
#
_symmetry.space_group_name_H-M   'P 1'
#
loop_
_entity.id
_entity.type
_entity.pdbx_description
1 polymer ?
#
loop_
_entity_poly.entity_id
_entity_poly.type
_entity_poly.pdbx_seq_one_letter_code
_entity_poly.pdbx_strand_id
1 'polypeptide(L)'
;MTIQPKSQHHFACFLLVAIFIFVTPYTVWAFMAPTSRDTPESITIGDKKISLKSLKNPLPSSPETTQEGGEIYIKNCLLCHGDLLDGKGIFGESFFPAPA
;
A
#
# COMPACT_ATOMS: atom_id res chain seq x y z
N MET A 1 -20.14 55.94 -10.81
CA MET A 1 -19.90 54.86 -9.82
C MET A 1 -20.28 53.54 -10.46
N THR A 2 -19.31 52.79 -10.99
CA THR A 2 -19.51 51.45 -11.54
C THR A 2 -19.07 50.42 -10.52
N ILE A 3 -20.05 49.71 -9.93
CA ILE A 3 -19.84 48.64 -8.96
C ILE A 3 -19.44 47.38 -9.74
N GLN A 4 -18.18 46.94 -9.59
CA GLN A 4 -17.70 45.70 -10.18
C GLN A 4 -18.14 44.50 -9.34
N PRO A 5 -18.78 43.45 -9.91
CA PRO A 5 -19.25 42.29 -9.14
C PRO A 5 -18.09 41.33 -8.86
N LYS A 6 -17.27 41.64 -7.85
CA LYS A 6 -16.05 40.89 -7.52
C LYS A 6 -16.28 39.56 -6.78
N SER A 7 -17.52 39.23 -6.39
CA SER A 7 -17.80 38.11 -5.45
C SER A 7 -18.33 36.83 -6.11
N GLN A 8 -19.06 36.94 -7.23
CA GLN A 8 -19.82 35.82 -7.78
C GLN A 8 -18.94 34.73 -8.43
N HIS A 9 -17.82 35.11 -9.02
CA HIS A 9 -16.88 34.17 -9.63
C HIS A 9 -16.12 33.32 -8.60
N HIS A 10 -15.82 33.88 -7.42
CA HIS A 10 -15.18 33.12 -6.35
C HIS A 10 -16.14 32.08 -5.78
N PHE A 11 -17.39 32.46 -5.52
CA PHE A 11 -18.41 31.54 -5.00
C PHE A 11 -18.71 30.40 -5.99
N ALA A 12 -18.84 30.71 -7.28
CA ALA A 12 -19.05 29.70 -8.32
C ALA A 12 -17.85 28.74 -8.45
N CYS A 13 -16.61 29.25 -8.38
CA CYS A 13 -15.42 28.39 -8.35
C CYS A 13 -15.38 27.49 -7.11
N PHE A 14 -15.70 28.02 -5.93
CA PHE A 14 -15.76 27.22 -4.70
C PHE A 14 -16.81 26.11 -4.78
N LEU A 15 -17.99 26.40 -5.33
CA LEU A 15 -19.05 25.42 -5.50
C LEU A 15 -18.64 24.30 -6.48
N LEU A 16 -18.00 24.66 -7.60
CA LEU A 16 -17.52 23.70 -8.59
C LEU A 16 -16.40 22.80 -8.03
N VAL A 17 -15.47 23.34 -7.24
CA VAL A 17 -14.42 22.56 -6.57
C VAL A 17 -15.02 21.61 -5.53
N ALA A 18 -15.99 22.08 -4.73
CA ALA A 18 -16.66 21.25 -3.75
C ALA A 18 -17.43 20.09 -4.41
N ILE A 19 -18.16 20.37 -5.49
CA ILE A 19 -18.86 19.34 -6.27
C ILE A 19 -17.86 18.33 -6.85
N PHE A 20 -16.69 18.76 -7.34
CA PHE A 20 -15.67 17.82 -7.85
C PHE A 20 -15.14 16.88 -6.76
N ILE A 21 -14.96 17.38 -5.52
CA ILE A 21 -14.55 16.57 -4.36
C ILE A 21 -15.65 15.58 -3.94
N PHE A 22 -16.94 15.95 -4.02
CA PHE A 22 -18.06 15.07 -3.65
C PHE A 22 -18.50 14.10 -4.75
N VAL A 23 -18.24 14.43 -6.02
CA VAL A 23 -18.65 13.62 -7.19
C VAL A 23 -17.53 12.71 -7.68
N THR A 24 -16.26 12.94 -7.28
CA THR A 24 -15.23 11.91 -7.41
C THR A 24 -15.59 10.77 -6.46
N PRO A 25 -16.02 9.60 -6.97
CA PRO A 25 -16.33 8.50 -6.09
C PRO A 25 -15.04 8.12 -5.37
N TYR A 26 -15.17 7.64 -4.13
CA TYR A 26 -14.10 7.09 -3.29
C TYR A 26 -13.30 5.93 -3.96
N THR A 27 -13.55 5.64 -5.24
CA THR A 27 -12.83 4.70 -6.10
C THR A 27 -11.35 5.03 -6.28
N VAL A 28 -10.88 6.22 -5.92
CA VAL A 28 -9.42 6.50 -5.85
C VAL A 28 -8.73 5.73 -4.71
N TRP A 29 -9.44 5.21 -3.72
CA TRP A 29 -8.84 4.38 -2.67
C TRP A 29 -8.57 2.94 -3.11
N ALA A 30 -9.20 2.46 -4.19
CA ALA A 30 -8.96 1.12 -4.72
C ALA A 30 -7.57 0.95 -5.37
N PHE A 31 -6.86 2.06 -5.61
CA PHE A 31 -5.52 2.09 -6.20
C PHE A 31 -4.43 2.36 -5.14
N MET A 32 -4.77 2.44 -3.86
CA MET A 32 -3.75 2.55 -2.81
C MET A 32 -3.18 1.16 -2.48
N ALA A 33 -1.92 1.13 -2.04
CA ALA A 33 -1.30 -0.09 -1.58
C ALA A 33 -2.14 -0.72 -0.44
N PRO A 34 -2.41 -2.03 -0.46
CA PRO A 34 -3.00 -2.69 0.70
C PRO A 34 -2.06 -2.49 1.89
N THR A 35 -2.64 -2.11 3.01
CA THR A 35 -1.95 -1.93 4.28
C THR A 35 -1.98 -3.22 5.08
N SER A 36 -1.23 -3.27 6.18
CA SER A 36 -1.29 -4.40 7.12
C SER A 36 -2.69 -4.66 7.70
N ARG A 37 -3.61 -3.69 7.63
CA ARG A 37 -5.01 -3.85 8.06
C ARG A 37 -5.84 -4.67 7.08
N ASP A 38 -5.42 -4.73 5.81
CA ASP A 38 -6.12 -5.43 4.75
C ASP A 38 -5.79 -6.94 4.73
N THR A 39 -4.79 -7.38 5.50
CA THR A 39 -4.47 -8.79 5.70
C THR A 39 -5.62 -9.52 6.43
N PRO A 40 -6.16 -10.63 5.90
CA PRO A 40 -7.23 -11.36 6.55
C PRO A 40 -6.78 -11.94 7.89
N GLU A 41 -7.66 -11.96 8.89
CA GLU A 41 -7.34 -12.55 10.19
C GLU A 41 -7.17 -14.08 10.13
N SER A 42 -7.83 -14.73 9.17
CA SER A 42 -7.81 -16.18 9.02
C SER A 42 -7.94 -16.61 7.56
N ILE A 43 -7.37 -17.77 7.23
CA ILE A 43 -7.55 -18.45 5.94
C ILE A 43 -8.18 -19.82 6.15
N THR A 44 -8.82 -20.36 5.11
CA THR A 44 -9.40 -21.70 5.13
C THR A 44 -8.56 -22.63 4.25
N ILE A 45 -8.07 -23.74 4.82
CA ILE A 45 -7.31 -24.77 4.11
C ILE A 45 -8.07 -26.09 4.27
N GLY A 46 -8.70 -26.56 3.19
CA GLY A 46 -9.68 -27.65 3.26
C GLY A 46 -10.82 -27.27 4.20
N ASP A 47 -11.13 -28.12 5.17
CA ASP A 47 -12.19 -27.87 6.16
C ASP A 47 -11.69 -27.11 7.42
N LYS A 48 -10.42 -26.68 7.44
CA LYS A 48 -9.79 -26.06 8.62
C LYS A 48 -9.64 -24.55 8.46
N LYS A 49 -10.25 -23.79 9.38
CA LYS A 49 -10.01 -22.34 9.54
C LYS A 49 -8.74 -22.10 10.37
N ILE A 50 -7.74 -21.44 9.80
CA ILE A 50 -6.45 -21.13 10.42
C ILE A 50 -6.39 -19.64 10.75
N SER A 51 -6.12 -19.29 12.02
CA SER A 51 -5.88 -17.89 12.42
C SER A 51 -4.43 -17.48 12.12
N LEU A 52 -4.25 -16.46 11.28
CA LEU A 52 -2.93 -15.97 10.87
C LEU A 52 -2.19 -15.30 12.04
N LYS A 53 -2.92 -14.62 12.93
CA LYS A 53 -2.34 -13.93 14.10
C LYS A 53 -1.66 -14.87 15.09
N SER A 54 -2.01 -16.16 15.07
CA SER A 54 -1.48 -17.18 16.00
C SER A 54 -0.31 -17.98 15.43
N LEU A 55 0.05 -17.76 14.17
CA LEU A 55 1.13 -18.50 13.53
C LEU A 55 2.48 -18.06 14.12
N LYS A 56 3.34 -19.06 14.35
CA LYS A 56 4.74 -18.85 14.74
C LYS A 56 5.62 -19.40 13.65
N ASN A 57 6.76 -18.74 13.41
CA ASN A 57 7.77 -19.28 12.51
C ASN A 57 8.23 -20.65 13.06
N PRO A 58 8.12 -21.75 12.29
CA PRO A 58 8.57 -23.06 12.73
C PRO A 58 10.09 -23.16 12.83
N LEU A 59 10.83 -22.29 12.15
CA LEU A 59 12.28 -22.23 12.22
C LEU A 59 12.72 -21.44 13.46
N PRO A 60 13.78 -21.89 14.16
CA PRO A 60 14.34 -21.14 15.28
C PRO A 60 14.95 -19.83 14.77
N SER A 61 14.77 -18.75 15.53
CA SER A 61 15.46 -17.49 15.27
C SER A 61 16.92 -17.61 15.70
N SER A 62 17.82 -17.83 14.75
CA SER A 62 19.27 -17.99 14.99
C SER A 62 20.09 -17.16 13.99
N PRO A 63 21.37 -16.87 14.29
CA PRO A 63 22.27 -16.25 13.31
C PRO A 63 22.35 -17.04 12.00
N GLU A 64 22.43 -18.37 12.08
CA GLU A 64 22.50 -19.28 10.93
C GLU A 64 21.28 -19.13 10.00
N THR A 65 20.07 -19.20 10.57
CA THR A 65 18.82 -19.08 9.81
C THR A 65 18.61 -17.67 9.23
N THR A 66 19.10 -16.65 9.93
CA THR A 66 19.08 -15.26 9.45
C THR A 66 20.03 -15.09 8.27
N GLN A 67 21.24 -15.67 8.34
CA GLN A 67 22.21 -15.61 7.26
C GLN A 67 21.71 -16.33 6.01
N GLU A 68 21.20 -17.55 6.17
CA GLU A 68 20.61 -18.32 5.06
C GLU A 68 19.44 -17.56 4.41
N GLY A 69 18.54 -16.98 5.22
CA GLY A 69 17.46 -16.12 4.75
C GLY A 69 17.96 -14.91 3.97
N GLY A 70 19.05 -14.27 4.42
CA GLY A 70 19.70 -13.16 3.74
C GLY A 70 20.25 -13.56 2.36
N GLU A 71 20.87 -14.73 2.24
CA GLU A 71 21.33 -15.22 0.93
C GLU A 71 20.18 -15.44 -0.04
N ILE A 72 19.08 -16.04 0.43
CA ILE A 72 17.87 -16.25 -0.36
C ILE A 72 17.29 -14.89 -0.79
N TYR A 73 17.24 -13.92 0.12
CA TYR A 73 16.75 -12.57 -0.14
C TYR A 73 17.54 -11.87 -1.26
N ILE A 74 18.87 -11.90 -1.18
CA ILE A 74 19.74 -11.28 -2.19
C ILE A 74 19.56 -11.95 -3.56
N LYS A 75 19.43 -13.27 -3.60
CA LYS A 75 19.29 -14.03 -4.86
C LYS A 75 17.94 -13.82 -5.54
N ASN A 76 16.86 -13.55 -4.78
CA ASN A 76 15.50 -13.64 -5.31
C ASN A 76 14.64 -12.37 -5.12
N CYS A 77 14.91 -11.55 -4.12
CA CYS A 77 14.01 -10.48 -3.68
C CYS A 77 14.59 -9.08 -3.91
N LEU A 78 15.91 -8.94 -3.79
CA LEU A 78 16.64 -7.67 -3.84
C LEU A 78 16.25 -6.77 -5.03
N LEU A 79 16.12 -7.35 -6.22
CA LEU A 79 15.90 -6.58 -7.44
C LEU A 79 14.56 -5.83 -7.45
N CYS A 80 13.56 -6.29 -6.70
CA CYS A 80 12.27 -5.61 -6.55
C CYS A 80 12.18 -4.84 -5.23
N HIS A 81 12.66 -5.44 -4.13
CA HIS A 81 12.44 -4.93 -2.77
C HIS A 81 13.55 -4.04 -2.20
N GLY A 82 14.72 -3.93 -2.85
CA GLY A 82 15.86 -3.16 -2.34
C GLY A 82 16.67 -3.93 -1.30
N ASP A 83 17.88 -3.47 -0.96
CA ASP A 83 18.78 -4.13 0.00
C ASP A 83 18.31 -3.99 1.45
N LEU A 84 17.54 -2.93 1.74
CA LEU A 84 16.95 -2.64 3.04
C LEU A 84 15.46 -2.98 3.16
N LEU A 85 14.90 -3.73 2.20
CA LEU A 85 13.45 -4.01 2.13
C LEU A 85 12.61 -2.71 2.11
N ASP A 86 13.08 -1.69 1.39
CA ASP A 86 12.47 -0.36 1.33
C ASP A 86 11.74 -0.08 0.00
N GLY A 87 11.61 -1.10 -0.84
CA GLY A 87 10.94 -1.04 -2.14
C GLY A 87 11.74 -0.35 -3.23
N LYS A 88 13.01 0.00 -2.98
CA LYS A 88 13.89 0.68 -3.95
C LYS A 88 14.78 -0.29 -4.73
N GLY A 89 14.27 -1.48 -5.04
CA GLY A 89 14.91 -2.37 -5.99
C GLY A 89 14.91 -1.74 -7.39
N ILE A 90 15.83 -2.17 -8.26
CA ILE A 90 15.91 -1.68 -9.64
C ILE A 90 14.60 -1.85 -10.44
N PHE A 91 13.75 -2.80 -10.04
CA PHE A 91 12.43 -3.04 -10.62
C PHE A 91 11.28 -2.62 -9.70
N GLY A 92 11.55 -1.98 -8.56
CA GLY A 92 10.53 -1.60 -7.57
C GLY A 92 9.44 -0.71 -8.16
N GLU A 93 9.83 0.27 -8.97
CA GLU A 93 8.90 1.20 -9.66
C GLU A 93 8.10 0.55 -10.81
N SER A 94 8.42 -0.69 -11.18
CA SER A 94 7.64 -1.42 -12.19
C SER A 94 6.32 -1.98 -11.64
N PHE A 95 6.10 -1.90 -10.32
CA PHE A 95 4.88 -2.35 -9.67
C PHE A 95 4.14 -1.17 -9.05
N PHE A 96 2.81 -1.22 -9.11
CA PHE A 96 1.95 -0.27 -8.42
C PHE A 96 0.93 -1.03 -7.57
N PRO A 97 1.01 -0.95 -6.23
CA PRO A 97 2.01 -0.21 -5.45
C PRO A 97 3.43 -0.81 -5.57
N ALA A 98 4.45 -0.04 -5.20
CA ALA A 98 5.80 -0.54 -5.10
C ALA A 98 5.87 -1.66 -4.04
N PRO A 99 6.70 -2.72 -4.23
CA PRO A 99 6.77 -3.83 -3.30
C PRO A 99 7.63 -3.48 -2.07
N ALA A 100 7.01 -3.13 -0.93
CA ALA A 100 7.55 -3.20 0.45
C ALA A 100 6.61 -2.42 1.40
#